data_AF-A0A7Y4WX83-F1
#
_entry.id   AF-A0A7Y4WX83-F1
#
_cell.length_a   1.000
_cell.length_b   1.000
_cell.length_c   1.000
_cell.angle_alpha   90.00
_cell.angle_beta   90.00
_cell.angle_gamma   90.00
#
_symmetry.space_group_name_H-M   'P 1'
#
loop_
_entity.id
_entity.type
_entity.pdbx_description
1 polymer ?
#
loop_
_entity_poly.entity_id
_entity_poly.type
_entity_poly.pdbx_seq_one_letter_code
_entity_poly.pdbx_strand_id
1 'polypeptide(L)'
;FQPYRGWLSVFDFVLEIYTIQPLPMELREKAIDAVAAFIAPGGELIVVTRGREDDEKPERLPWPLSRKDLSRFEHNGLKQASFEVLPDDTDDEPAPRFVVKYVNPRHLP
;
A
#
# COMPACT_ATOMS: atom_id res chain seq x y z
N PHE A 1 3.00 16.16 3.96
CA PHE A 1 1.57 15.81 3.95
C PHE A 1 1.15 15.58 5.39
N GLN A 2 0.08 16.22 5.85
CA GLN A 2 -0.47 16.01 7.19
C GLN A 2 -1.97 15.76 7.00
N PRO A 3 -2.46 14.53 7.24
CA PRO A 3 -3.88 14.26 7.08
C PRO A 3 -4.71 14.92 8.19
N TYR A 4 -6.02 15.03 7.96
CA TYR A 4 -6.95 15.51 8.98
C TYR A 4 -6.85 14.64 10.24
N ARG A 5 -6.63 15.25 11.41
CA ARG A 5 -6.34 14.51 12.66
C ARG A 5 -7.46 13.57 13.08
N GLY A 6 -8.72 13.91 12.78
CA GLY A 6 -9.87 13.06 13.11
C GLY A 6 -9.95 11.76 12.30
N TRP A 7 -9.05 11.55 11.35
CA TRP A 7 -8.94 10.32 10.55
C TRP A 7 -7.84 9.39 11.04
N LEU A 8 -7.05 9.80 12.04
CA LEU A 8 -5.94 9.00 12.55
C LEU A 8 -6.47 7.86 13.43
N SER A 9 -6.17 6.63 13.05
CA SER A 9 -6.47 5.40 13.80
C SER A 9 -7.95 5.20 14.15
N VAL A 10 -8.87 5.62 13.26
CA VAL A 10 -10.32 5.51 13.48
C VAL A 10 -11.03 4.56 12.54
N PHE A 11 -10.38 4.11 11.46
CA PHE A 11 -11.03 3.27 10.46
C PHE A 11 -10.72 1.79 10.70
N ASP A 12 -11.76 0.97 10.84
CA ASP A 12 -11.61 -0.49 10.92
C ASP A 12 -11.19 -1.11 9.58
N PHE A 13 -11.38 -0.39 8.47
CA PHE A 13 -11.00 -0.80 7.14
C PHE A 13 -10.51 0.38 6.30
N VAL A 14 -9.38 0.19 5.61
CA VAL A 14 -8.83 1.13 4.62
C VAL A 14 -8.57 0.38 3.32
N LEU A 15 -8.98 0.96 2.19
CA LEU A 15 -8.66 0.47 0.86
C LEU A 15 -7.78 1.52 0.15
N GLU A 16 -6.59 1.10 -0.22
CA GLU A 16 -5.68 1.86 -1.06
C GLU A 16 -5.61 1.19 -2.43
N ILE A 17 -6.10 1.85 -3.48
CA ILE A 17 -6.22 1.25 -4.81
C ILE A 17 -5.75 2.20 -5.90
N TYR A 18 -4.61 1.86 -6.52
CA TYR A 18 -4.02 2.58 -7.65
C TYR A 18 -3.75 4.09 -7.43
N THR A 19 -3.77 4.58 -6.19
CA THR A 19 -3.62 6.02 -5.87
C THR A 19 -2.21 6.43 -5.47
N ILE A 20 -1.39 5.52 -4.92
CA ILE A 20 0.04 5.78 -4.68
C ILE A 20 0.89 5.63 -5.96
N GLN A 21 0.58 4.65 -6.82
CA GLN A 21 1.39 4.35 -8.01
C GLN A 21 1.56 5.49 -9.05
N PRO A 22 0.67 6.49 -9.18
CA PRO A 22 0.93 7.64 -10.04
C PRO A 22 1.69 8.77 -9.34
N LEU A 23 1.96 8.68 -8.03
CA LEU A 23 2.67 9.73 -7.30
C LEU A 23 4.17 9.77 -7.64
N PRO A 24 4.79 10.97 -7.64
CA PRO A 24 6.24 11.13 -7.64
C PRO A 24 6.90 10.27 -6.56
N MET A 25 8.07 9.69 -6.87
CA MET A 25 8.76 8.74 -6.00
C MET A 25 8.97 9.29 -4.58
N GLU A 26 9.35 10.56 -4.47
CA GLU A 26 9.61 11.27 -3.22
C GLU A 26 8.37 11.50 -2.34
N LEU A 27 7.17 11.31 -2.88
CA LEU A 27 5.91 11.43 -2.15
C LEU A 27 5.33 10.09 -1.70
N ARG A 28 5.73 8.97 -2.33
CA ARG A 28 5.16 7.64 -2.06
C ARG A 28 5.30 7.22 -0.63
N GLU A 29 6.50 7.40 -0.09
CA GLU A 29 6.78 7.17 1.31
C GLU A 29 5.77 7.91 2.21
N LYS A 30 5.69 9.23 2.09
CA LYS A 30 4.78 10.04 2.89
C LYS A 30 3.30 9.64 2.71
N ALA A 31 2.92 9.19 1.52
CA ALA A 31 1.58 8.69 1.25
C ALA A 31 1.33 7.35 1.97
N ILE A 32 2.26 6.40 1.89
CA ILE A 32 2.19 5.10 2.58
C ILE A 32 2.06 5.29 4.09
N ASP A 33 2.89 6.16 4.69
CA ASP A 33 2.81 6.46 6.14
C ASP A 33 1.43 7.02 6.52
N ALA A 34 0.90 7.93 5.70
CA ALA A 34 -0.38 8.54 5.96
C ALA A 34 -1.54 7.53 5.86
N VAL A 35 -1.51 6.65 4.85
CA VAL A 35 -2.49 5.57 4.68
C VAL A 35 -2.43 4.61 5.87
N ALA A 36 -1.22 4.21 6.30
CA ALA A 36 -1.04 3.34 7.45
C ALA A 36 -1.63 3.94 8.74
N ALA A 37 -1.46 5.25 8.93
CA ALA A 37 -1.92 5.97 10.12
C ALA A 37 -3.45 6.06 10.25
N PHE A 38 -4.22 5.74 9.20
CA PHE A 38 -5.69 5.77 9.25
C PHE A 38 -6.30 4.56 9.96
N ILE A 39 -5.60 3.43 10.00
CA ILE A 39 -6.16 2.15 10.40
C ILE A 39 -6.22 2.07 11.93
N ALA A 40 -7.40 1.83 12.48
CA ALA A 40 -7.61 1.62 13.91
C ALA A 40 -6.90 0.33 14.39
N PRO A 41 -6.52 0.22 15.67
CA PRO A 41 -6.03 -1.05 16.24
C PRO A 41 -7.05 -2.18 16.05
N GLY A 42 -6.61 -3.28 15.45
CA GLY A 42 -7.47 -4.40 15.05
C GLY A 42 -8.14 -4.25 13.68
N GLY A 43 -7.94 -3.13 12.99
CA GLY A 43 -8.44 -2.89 11.64
C GLY A 43 -7.54 -3.47 10.55
N GLU A 44 -8.02 -3.39 9.31
CA GLU A 44 -7.38 -3.97 8.13
C GLU A 44 -7.12 -2.94 7.02
N LEU A 45 -6.05 -3.16 6.27
CA LEU A 45 -5.73 -2.43 5.05
C LEU A 45 -5.61 -3.40 3.89
N ILE A 46 -6.26 -3.08 2.78
CA ILE A 46 -6.04 -3.75 1.50
C ILE A 46 -5.38 -2.77 0.55
N VAL A 47 -4.28 -3.20 -0.08
CA VAL A 47 -3.56 -2.46 -1.11
C VAL A 47 -3.71 -3.19 -2.42
N VAL A 48 -4.19 -2.48 -3.44
CA VAL A 48 -4.28 -2.96 -4.82
C VAL A 48 -3.46 -2.05 -5.73
N THR A 49 -2.46 -2.63 -6.39
CA THR A 49 -1.50 -1.87 -7.22
C THR A 49 -1.00 -2.72 -8.38
N ARG A 50 -0.49 -2.06 -9.43
CA ARG A 50 0.43 -2.72 -10.34
C ARG A 50 1.73 -3.02 -9.59
N GLY A 51 2.25 -4.20 -9.83
CA GLY A 51 3.44 -4.75 -9.22
C GLY A 51 4.66 -4.68 -10.14
N ARG A 52 5.84 -4.59 -9.54
CA ARG A 52 7.14 -4.79 -10.21
C ARG A 52 8.14 -5.44 -9.25
N GLU A 53 9.26 -5.88 -9.78
CA GLU A 53 10.40 -6.33 -8.97
C GLU A 53 11.13 -5.15 -8.31
N ASP A 54 11.85 -5.39 -7.22
CA ASP A 54 12.46 -4.34 -6.39
C ASP A 54 13.59 -3.58 -7.08
N ASP A 55 14.32 -4.23 -7.99
CA ASP A 55 15.42 -3.69 -8.78
C ASP A 55 14.95 -3.09 -10.11
N GLU A 56 13.69 -3.27 -10.47
CA GLU A 56 13.11 -2.70 -11.68
C GLU A 56 12.84 -1.21 -11.50
N LYS A 57 13.41 -0.39 -12.39
CA LYS A 57 13.14 1.04 -12.44
C LYS A 57 11.88 1.27 -13.28
N PRO A 58 10.79 1.80 -12.70
CA PRO A 58 9.57 2.02 -13.46
C PRO A 58 9.76 3.22 -14.40
N GLU A 59 9.60 3.01 -15.70
CA GLU A 59 9.85 4.04 -16.71
C GLU A 59 8.61 4.85 -17.08
N ARG A 60 7.42 4.24 -16.99
CA ARG A 60 6.16 4.84 -17.44
C ARG A 60 5.13 4.90 -16.33
N LEU A 61 4.26 5.91 -16.43
CA LEU A 61 3.12 6.09 -15.55
C LEU A 61 2.00 5.10 -15.93
N PRO A 62 1.27 4.52 -14.95
CA PRO A 62 1.55 4.55 -13.52
C PRO A 62 2.81 3.75 -13.20
N TRP A 63 3.68 4.29 -12.35
CA TRP A 63 4.90 3.59 -11.95
C TRP A 63 4.54 2.50 -10.92
N PRO A 64 4.65 1.20 -11.25
CA PRO A 64 4.23 0.13 -10.35
C PRO A 64 4.93 0.19 -8.99
N LEU A 65 4.35 -0.43 -7.96
CA LEU A 65 4.95 -0.57 -6.63
C LEU A 65 5.60 -1.94 -6.48
N SER A 66 6.71 -2.00 -5.74
CA SER A 66 7.44 -3.23 -5.50
C SER A 66 7.18 -3.75 -4.08
N ARG A 67 7.68 -4.94 -3.77
CA ARG A 67 7.58 -5.50 -2.41
C ARG A 67 8.29 -4.60 -1.40
N LYS A 68 9.45 -4.05 -1.76
CA LYS A 68 10.19 -3.09 -0.95
C LYS A 68 9.40 -1.82 -0.66
N ASP A 69 8.74 -1.24 -1.66
CA ASP A 69 7.87 -0.08 -1.43
C ASP A 69 6.76 -0.41 -0.43
N LEU A 70 6.10 -1.57 -0.63
CA LEU A 70 4.98 -2.03 0.18
C LEU A 70 5.39 -2.46 1.60
N SER A 71 6.62 -2.93 1.82
CA SER A 71 7.16 -3.26 3.14
C SER A 71 7.14 -2.07 4.11
N ARG A 72 7.00 -0.84 3.60
CA ARG A 72 6.89 0.36 4.42
C ARG A 72 5.60 0.42 5.25
N PHE A 73 4.55 -0.31 4.86
CA PHE A 73 3.40 -0.54 5.73
C PHE A 73 3.78 -1.29 7.02
N GLU A 74 4.70 -2.26 6.94
CA GLU A 74 5.18 -3.01 8.10
C GLU A 74 6.09 -2.17 9.01
N HIS A 75 6.88 -1.27 8.42
CA HIS A 75 7.65 -0.27 9.18
C HIS A 75 6.75 0.67 10.00
N ASN A 76 5.47 0.82 9.62
CA ASN A 76 4.45 1.55 10.37
C ASN A 76 3.70 0.68 11.41
N GLY A 77 4.20 -0.52 11.71
CA GLY A 77 3.64 -1.42 12.73
C GLY A 77 2.48 -2.29 12.25
N LEU A 78 2.10 -2.21 10.97
CA LEU A 78 1.16 -3.16 10.39
C LEU A 78 1.85 -4.53 10.19
N LYS A 79 1.06 -5.59 10.11
CA LYS A 79 1.55 -6.93 9.76
C LYS A 79 0.95 -7.37 8.45
N GLN A 80 1.79 -7.81 7.50
CA GLN A 80 1.29 -8.40 6.27
C GLN A 80 0.60 -9.75 6.60
N ALA A 81 -0.67 -9.87 6.23
CA ALA A 81 -1.47 -11.08 6.42
C ALA A 81 -1.53 -11.94 5.15
N SER A 82 -1.56 -11.31 3.96
CA SER A 82 -1.46 -12.00 2.68
C SER A 82 -0.82 -11.11 1.61
N PHE A 83 -0.25 -11.74 0.60
CA PHE A 83 0.26 -11.08 -0.60
C PHE A 83 -0.08 -11.98 -1.79
N GLU A 84 -1.04 -11.55 -2.58
CA GLU A 84 -1.50 -12.27 -3.77
C GLU A 84 -1.00 -11.55 -5.02
N VAL A 85 -0.54 -12.35 -6.00
CA VAL A 85 -0.11 -11.87 -7.31
C VAL A 85 -1.10 -12.41 -8.31
N LEU A 86 -1.87 -11.51 -8.91
CA LEU A 86 -2.83 -11.84 -9.94
C LEU A 86 -2.25 -11.46 -11.31
N PRO A 87 -2.54 -12.23 -12.38
CA PRO A 87 -2.18 -11.81 -13.73
C PRO A 87 -2.82 -10.47 -14.07
N ASP A 88 -2.16 -9.70 -14.95
CA ASP A 88 -2.81 -8.56 -15.59
C ASP A 88 -3.78 -9.08 -16.64
N ASP A 89 -4.96 -8.47 -16.71
CA ASP A 89 -6.01 -8.82 -17.68
C ASP A 89 -5.98 -7.86 -18.90
N THR A 90 -4.94 -7.01 -19.00
CA THR A 90 -4.80 -5.99 -20.05
C THR A 90 -3.61 -6.24 -20.97
N ASP A 91 -3.82 -6.04 -22.27
CA ASP A 91 -2.88 -6.41 -23.34
C ASP A 91 -1.74 -5.39 -23.58
N ASP A 92 -1.87 -4.15 -23.07
CA ASP A 92 -1.01 -3.04 -23.51
C ASP A 92 0.38 -3.00 -22.81
N GLU A 93 0.46 -3.32 -21.51
CA GLU A 93 1.71 -3.45 -20.74
C GLU A 93 1.46 -4.36 -19.52
N PRO A 94 1.80 -5.67 -19.59
CA PRO A 94 1.45 -6.60 -18.53
C PRO A 94 2.28 -6.35 -17.28
N ALA A 95 1.68 -5.75 -16.25
CA ALA A 95 2.26 -5.67 -14.92
C ALA A 95 1.37 -6.48 -13.96
N PRO A 96 1.91 -7.44 -13.20
CA PRO A 96 1.08 -8.23 -12.30
C PRO A 96 0.32 -7.32 -11.32
N ARG A 97 -0.91 -7.69 -10.99
CA ARG A 97 -1.68 -7.00 -9.97
C ARG A 97 -1.30 -7.57 -8.60
N PHE A 98 -0.75 -6.73 -7.73
CA PHE A 98 -0.54 -7.08 -6.33
C PHE A 98 -1.81 -6.75 -5.54
N VAL A 99 -2.29 -7.72 -4.77
CA VAL A 99 -3.35 -7.55 -3.76
C VAL A 99 -2.76 -7.94 -2.42
N VAL A 100 -2.55 -6.96 -1.56
CA VAL A 100 -1.83 -7.17 -0.29
C VAL A 100 -2.72 -6.78 0.87
N LYS A 101 -2.84 -7.70 1.83
CA LYS A 101 -3.57 -7.45 3.08
C LYS A 101 -2.59 -7.18 4.20
N TYR A 102 -2.83 -6.10 4.91
CA TYR A 102 -2.19 -5.77 6.18
C TYR A 102 -3.22 -5.70 7.30
N VAL A 103 -2.80 -6.03 8.51
CA VAL A 103 -3.61 -5.87 9.73
C VAL A 103 -2.86 -4.99 10.73
N ASN A 104 -3.58 -4.11 11.41
CA ASN A 104 -3.04 -3.36 12.54
C ASN A 104 -3.26 -4.19 13.83
N PRO A 105 -2.22 -4.73 14.48
CA PRO A 105 -2.41 -5.55 15.67
C PRO A 105 -3.12 -4.78 16.79
N ARG A 106 -4.01 -5.45 17.53
CA ARG A 106 -4.48 -4.90 18.81
C ARG A 106 -3.30 -4.90 19.78
N HIS A 107 -3.04 -3.76 20.40
CA HIS A 107 -2.17 -3.70 21.57
C HIS A 107 -2.97 -4.32 22.72
N LEU A 108 -2.60 -5.53 23.13
CA LEU A 108 -3.12 -6.09 24.38
C LEU A 108 -2.55 -5.27 25.54
N PRO A 109 -3.38 -4.88 26.53
CA PRO A 109 -2.91 -4.17 27.72
C PRO A 109 -1.97 -5.02 28.58
#